data_AF-N9UQI8-F1
#
_entry.id   AF-N9UQI8-F1
#
_cell.length_a   1.000
_cell.length_b   1.000
_cell.length_c   1.000
_cell.angle_alpha   90.00
_cell.angle_beta   90.00
_cell.angle_gamma   90.00
#
_symmetry.space_group_name_H-M   'P 1'
#
loop_
_entity.id
_entity.type
_entity.pdbx_description
1 polymer ?
#
loop_
_entity_poly.entity_id
_entity_poly.type
_entity_poly.pdbx_seq_one_letter_code
_entity_poly.pdbx_strand_id
1 'polypeptide(L)'
;MDDSPYDPAHFPAPASYHWTPRLQRDFLEAFATNGSVKISAAKVGMSPSAVYQLKQRPEGAAFRIGCAAAVLIARTRLADELLDRAIWGHDETTELQREDGRSFVKRRRIDSRLGLAMLARLDRMVETRARAGEEMLAQIVAGDWPGFLMLFDAAEAARAAETAPDSETPAAETCATDAPAGLAAALALWLAGRDNNANPLAALWRGSEIANEVAQISADFGEEPESAETPEEAAAAMTVWFDDHADDWRTDFPPPDDFYGEEEGQFGDPAYARALDDDELERYEVLRDAETAPLRLAGEAARRAFFCLPAPANDRAACPASAAGRAAQGT
;
A
#
# COMPACT_ATOMS: atom_id res chain seq x y z
N MET A 1 47.15 7.51 40.69
CA MET A 1 45.84 7.22 40.08
C MET A 1 44.90 8.20 40.70
N ASP A 2 44.51 9.20 39.92
CA ASP A 2 43.67 10.31 40.36
C ASP A 2 42.23 9.79 40.39
N ASP A 3 41.73 9.52 41.59
CA ASP A 3 40.39 8.98 41.85
C ASP A 3 39.41 10.16 41.93
N SER A 4 39.22 10.81 40.77
CA SER A 4 38.26 11.89 40.63
C SER A 4 36.86 11.29 40.53
N PRO A 5 35.91 11.66 41.41
CA PRO A 5 34.56 11.12 41.39
C PRO A 5 33.90 11.46 40.06
N TYR A 6 33.49 10.42 39.33
CA TYR A 6 32.71 10.54 38.11
C TYR A 6 31.41 11.30 38.42
N ASP A 7 31.40 12.61 38.15
CA ASP A 7 30.23 13.46 38.27
C ASP A 7 29.37 13.32 36.99
N PRO A 8 28.21 12.64 37.06
CA PRO A 8 27.33 12.49 35.91
C PRO A 8 26.72 13.82 35.42
N ALA A 9 26.93 14.94 36.14
CA ALA A 9 26.52 16.26 35.70
C ALA A 9 27.39 16.86 34.59
N HIS A 10 28.48 16.19 34.18
CA HIS A 10 29.37 16.67 33.12
C HIS A 10 28.93 16.29 31.69
N PHE A 11 27.78 15.66 31.51
CA PHE A 11 27.15 15.62 30.20
C PHE A 11 26.54 17.00 29.91
N PRO A 12 27.02 17.75 28.91
CA PRO A 12 26.38 19.00 28.54
C PRO A 12 24.93 18.68 28.18
N ALA A 13 23.98 19.20 28.97
CA ALA A 13 22.57 19.14 28.62
C ALA A 13 22.43 19.75 27.21
N PRO A 14 21.73 19.08 26.27
CA PRO A 14 21.60 19.58 24.92
C PRO A 14 21.11 21.02 24.95
N ALA A 15 21.85 21.91 24.27
CA ALA A 15 21.51 23.31 24.17
C ALA A 15 20.10 23.43 23.57
N SER A 16 19.13 23.77 24.42
CA SER A 16 17.70 23.98 24.17
C SER A 16 16.84 22.74 23.78
N TYR A 17 15.73 22.56 24.50
CA TYR A 17 14.67 21.58 24.21
C TYR A 17 13.73 22.07 23.09
N HIS A 18 14.29 22.62 22.01
CA HIS A 18 13.51 23.13 20.89
C HIS A 18 13.93 22.47 19.58
N TRP A 19 12.97 22.23 18.69
CA TRP A 19 13.26 21.70 17.36
C TRP A 19 14.01 22.73 16.51
N THR A 20 15.25 22.42 16.13
CA THR A 20 16.00 23.16 15.11
C THR A 20 15.91 22.44 13.76
N PRO A 21 16.09 23.14 12.63
CA PRO A 21 16.23 22.51 11.32
C PRO A 21 17.29 21.41 11.29
N ARG A 22 18.43 21.59 11.97
CA ARG A 22 19.46 20.54 12.11
C ARG A 22 18.93 19.26 12.79
N LEU A 23 18.22 19.39 13.91
CA LEU A 23 17.63 18.23 14.59
C LEU A 23 16.53 17.57 13.75
N GLN A 24 15.77 18.35 12.98
CA GLN A 24 14.79 17.82 12.03
C GLN A 24 15.47 16.99 10.92
N ARG A 25 16.57 17.49 10.35
CA ARG A 25 17.38 16.74 9.38
C ARG A 25 17.93 15.44 9.98
N ASP A 26 18.60 15.52 11.13
CA ASP A 26 19.22 14.35 11.78
C ASP A 26 18.16 13.29 12.14
N PHE A 27 16.96 13.73 12.53
CA PHE A 27 15.82 12.85 12.76
C PHE A 27 15.35 12.19 11.46
N LEU A 28 15.14 12.97 10.40
CA LEU A 28 14.64 12.46 9.11
C LEU A 28 15.64 11.47 8.49
N GLU A 29 16.94 11.73 8.60
CA GLU A 29 17.99 10.82 8.13
C GLU A 29 17.97 9.49 8.92
N ALA A 30 17.87 9.57 10.25
CA ALA A 30 17.70 8.38 11.09
C ALA A 30 16.42 7.63 10.76
N PHE A 31 15.33 8.36 10.52
CA PHE A 31 14.00 7.79 10.27
C PHE A 31 13.92 7.13 8.90
N ALA A 32 14.55 7.70 7.86
CA ALA A 32 14.70 7.06 6.56
C ALA A 32 15.56 5.78 6.63
N THR A 33 16.47 5.71 7.60
CA THR A 33 17.36 4.56 7.80
C THR A 33 16.66 3.39 8.48
N ASN A 34 15.80 3.63 9.48
CA ASN A 34 15.25 2.59 10.36
C ASN A 34 13.71 2.50 10.40
N GLY A 35 12.98 3.51 9.91
CA GLY A 35 11.52 3.57 9.89
C GLY A 35 10.84 3.66 11.26
N SER A 36 11.59 3.78 12.36
CA SER A 36 11.09 3.81 13.74
C SER A 36 11.19 5.21 14.34
N VAL A 37 10.04 5.79 14.66
CA VAL A 37 9.95 7.10 15.32
C VAL A 37 10.64 7.07 16.68
N LYS A 38 10.51 5.98 17.44
CA LYS A 38 11.09 5.86 18.78
C LYS A 38 12.62 5.87 18.75
N ILE A 39 13.21 5.08 17.86
CA ILE A 39 14.68 4.97 17.71
C ILE A 39 15.23 6.30 17.19
N SER A 40 14.57 6.88 16.20
CA SER A 40 15.01 8.13 15.55
C SER A 40 14.89 9.34 16.48
N ALA A 41 13.80 9.42 17.27
CA ALA A 41 13.62 10.48 18.28
C ALA A 41 14.69 10.39 19.37
N ALA A 42 14.98 9.17 19.85
CA ALA A 42 16.04 8.95 20.83
C ALA A 42 17.41 9.40 20.31
N LYS A 43 17.71 9.16 19.03
CA LYS A 43 18.99 9.57 18.41
C LYS A 43 19.21 11.08 18.41
N VAL A 44 18.14 11.88 18.31
CA VAL A 44 18.20 13.35 18.34
C VAL A 44 17.88 13.94 19.72
N GLY A 45 17.77 13.11 20.77
CA GLY A 45 17.45 13.56 22.13
C GLY A 45 16.03 14.10 22.31
N MET A 46 15.09 13.76 21.40
CA MET A 46 13.69 14.18 21.46
C MET A 46 12.77 13.07 21.94
N SER A 47 11.63 13.44 22.54
CA SER A 47 10.58 12.47 22.86
C SER A 47 9.74 12.14 21.61
N PRO A 48 9.17 10.93 21.49
CA PRO A 48 8.25 10.61 20.39
C PRO A 48 7.04 11.56 20.33
N SER A 49 6.56 12.01 21.50
CA SER A 49 5.47 13.00 21.59
C SER A 49 5.85 14.34 20.93
N ALA A 50 7.09 14.80 21.13
CA ALA A 50 7.57 16.04 20.52
C ALA A 50 7.65 15.96 18.98
N VAL A 51 7.89 14.76 18.41
CA VAL A 51 7.85 14.53 16.95
C VAL A 51 6.42 14.71 16.43
N TYR A 52 5.44 14.06 17.07
CA TYR A 52 4.05 14.15 16.63
C TYR A 52 3.48 15.57 16.76
N GLN A 53 3.83 16.27 17.84
CA GLN A 53 3.45 17.67 18.03
C GLN A 53 4.00 18.57 16.91
N LEU A 54 5.26 18.38 16.50
CA LEU A 54 5.83 19.14 15.38
C LEU A 54 5.11 18.84 14.06
N LYS A 55 4.75 17.57 13.77
CA LYS A 55 4.03 17.20 12.54
C LYS A 55 2.65 17.83 12.40
N GLN A 56 1.97 18.10 13.53
CA GLN A 56 0.63 18.67 13.56
C GLN A 56 0.62 20.19 13.36
N ARG A 57 1.74 20.86 13.67
CA ARG A 57 1.90 22.30 13.54
C ARG A 57 2.03 22.72 12.07
N PRO A 58 1.49 23.90 11.67
CA PRO A 58 1.66 24.41 10.31
C PRO A 58 3.14 24.67 9.98
N GLU A 59 3.93 25.10 10.96
CA GLU A 59 5.39 25.29 10.82
C GLU A 59 6.14 23.98 10.53
N GLY A 60 5.53 22.83 10.84
CA GLY A 60 6.09 21.50 10.61
C GLY A 60 5.65 20.85 9.30
N ALA A 61 5.04 21.59 8.36
CA ALA A 61 4.55 21.03 7.09
C ALA A 61 5.66 20.33 6.29
N ALA A 62 6.83 20.98 6.14
CA ALA A 62 7.99 20.39 5.46
C ALA A 62 8.51 19.15 6.18
N PHE A 63 8.55 19.18 7.52
CA PHE A 63 8.93 18.04 8.34
C PHE A 63 7.95 16.86 8.21
N ARG A 64 6.64 17.13 8.15
CA ARG A 64 5.61 16.11 7.96
C ARG A 64 5.76 15.41 6.61
N ILE A 65 5.97 16.17 5.52
CA ILE A 65 6.22 15.62 4.18
C ILE A 65 7.52 14.82 4.18
N GLY A 66 8.59 15.36 4.78
CA GLY A 66 9.85 14.65 4.95
C GLY A 66 9.69 13.33 5.70
N CYS A 67 8.83 13.27 6.72
CA CYS A 67 8.53 12.02 7.43
C CYS A 67 7.80 11.02 6.52
N ALA A 68 6.86 11.47 5.68
CA ALA A 68 6.17 10.58 4.74
C ALA A 68 7.15 10.00 3.70
N ALA A 69 8.02 10.84 3.14
CA ALA A 69 9.07 10.41 2.22
C ALA A 69 10.10 9.47 2.90
N ALA A 70 10.54 9.79 4.12
CA ALA A 70 11.42 8.92 4.90
C ALA A 70 10.81 7.54 5.13
N VAL A 71 9.50 7.44 5.38
CA VAL A 71 8.80 6.15 5.49
C VAL A 71 8.86 5.38 4.17
N LEU A 72 8.68 6.04 3.02
CA LEU A 72 8.80 5.38 1.72
C LEU A 72 10.21 4.82 1.49
N ILE A 73 11.26 5.58 1.84
CA ILE A 73 12.66 5.14 1.74
C ILE A 73 12.94 3.98 2.70
N ALA A 74 12.57 4.13 3.97
CA ALA A 74 12.77 3.11 5.00
C ALA A 74 12.04 1.81 4.65
N ARG A 75 10.86 1.90 4.05
CA ARG A 75 10.05 0.75 3.64
C ARG A 75 10.80 -0.16 2.68
N THR A 76 11.56 0.38 1.72
CA THR A 76 12.34 -0.43 0.77
C THR A 76 13.39 -1.25 1.52
N ARG A 77 14.18 -0.60 2.37
CA ARG A 77 15.21 -1.28 3.15
C ARG A 77 14.65 -2.30 4.14
N LEU A 78 13.57 -1.94 4.84
CA LEU A 78 12.91 -2.85 5.78
C LEU A 78 12.31 -4.05 5.05
N ALA A 79 11.82 -3.87 3.82
CA ALA A 79 11.35 -4.98 3.01
C ALA A 79 12.49 -5.95 2.66
N ASP A 80 13.67 -5.44 2.29
CA ASP A 80 14.84 -6.27 2.03
C ASP A 80 15.26 -7.06 3.29
N GLU A 81 15.33 -6.40 4.44
CA GLU A 81 15.69 -7.04 5.72
C GLU A 81 14.65 -8.09 6.17
N LEU A 82 13.36 -7.81 5.96
CA LEU A 82 12.29 -8.76 6.25
C LEU A 82 12.29 -9.94 5.28
N LEU A 83 12.64 -9.72 4.01
CA LEU A 83 12.80 -10.77 3.02
C LEU A 83 13.98 -11.69 3.39
N ASP A 84 15.13 -11.11 3.74
CA ASP A 84 16.28 -11.85 4.24
C ASP A 84 15.91 -12.66 5.49
N ARG A 85 15.14 -12.05 6.41
CA ARG A 85 14.66 -12.72 7.62
C ARG A 85 13.64 -13.82 7.34
N ALA A 86 12.81 -13.67 6.31
CA ALA A 86 11.88 -14.70 5.89
C ALA A 86 12.62 -15.90 5.27
N ILE A 87 13.63 -15.64 4.44
CA ILE A 87 14.42 -16.68 3.74
C ILE A 87 15.31 -17.42 4.73
N TRP A 88 16.11 -16.66 5.48
CA TRP A 88 17.14 -17.26 6.32
C TRP A 88 16.62 -17.59 7.72
N GLY A 89 15.52 -16.98 8.16
CA GLY A 89 15.05 -17.02 9.55
C GLY A 89 15.80 -16.04 10.45
N HIS A 90 15.44 -16.05 11.74
CA HIS A 90 16.08 -15.24 12.75
C HIS A 90 16.48 -15.99 14.01
N ASP A 91 17.48 -15.46 14.69
CA ASP A 91 17.98 -16.02 15.93
C ASP A 91 17.20 -15.47 17.12
N GLU A 92 16.53 -16.34 17.86
CA GLU A 92 15.98 -16.07 19.18
C GLU A 92 16.91 -16.68 20.23
N THR A 93 17.36 -15.85 21.16
CA THR A 93 18.03 -16.30 22.37
C THR A 93 17.01 -16.38 23.49
N THR A 94 16.71 -17.59 23.95
CA THR A 94 15.85 -17.80 25.12
C THR A 94 16.72 -18.12 26.33
N GLU A 95 16.52 -17.35 27.41
CA GLU A 95 17.08 -17.67 28.72
C GLU A 95 16.29 -18.84 29.30
N LEU A 96 16.96 -19.98 29.47
CA LEU A 96 16.42 -21.12 30.19
C LEU A 96 17.04 -21.14 31.59
N GLN A 97 16.18 -21.04 32.59
CA GLN A 97 16.56 -21.26 33.98
C GLN A 97 16.63 -22.78 34.21
N ARG A 98 17.84 -23.32 34.32
CA ARG A 98 18.10 -24.71 34.71
C ARG A 98 18.47 -24.80 36.18
N GLU A 99 18.42 -26.01 36.74
CA GLU A 99 18.91 -26.28 38.11
C GLU A 99 20.38 -25.86 38.30
N ASP A 100 21.22 -25.98 37.26
CA ASP A 100 22.65 -25.62 37.30
C ASP A 100 22.94 -24.12 37.01
N GLY A 101 21.91 -23.26 36.88
CA GLY A 101 22.05 -21.82 36.63
C GLY A 101 21.33 -21.30 35.37
N ARG A 102 21.65 -20.07 34.95
CA ARG A 102 21.11 -19.46 33.73
C ARG A 102 21.87 -19.96 32.50
N SER A 103 21.16 -20.55 31.54
CA SER A 103 21.74 -20.96 30.26
C SER A 103 21.03 -20.25 29.10
N PHE A 104 21.80 -19.83 28.08
CA PHE A 104 21.26 -19.21 26.88
C PHE A 104 21.17 -20.25 25.77
N VAL A 105 19.96 -20.50 25.25
CA VAL A 105 19.78 -21.33 24.07
C VAL A 105 19.49 -20.44 22.88
N LYS A 106 20.34 -20.52 21.86
CA LYS A 106 20.15 -19.82 20.58
C LYS A 106 19.41 -20.74 19.63
N ARG A 107 18.17 -20.39 19.27
CA ARG A 107 17.35 -21.12 18.30
C ARG A 107 17.09 -20.24 17.09
N ARG A 108 17.38 -20.76 15.90
CA ARG A 108 17.02 -20.12 14.64
C ARG A 108 15.58 -20.50 14.26
N ARG A 109 14.70 -19.52 14.09
CA ARG A 109 13.31 -19.70 13.68
C ARG A 109 13.09 -19.15 12.28
N ILE A 110 12.42 -19.92 11.44
CA ILE A 110 11.94 -19.49 10.13
C ILE A 110 10.44 -19.24 10.29
N ASP A 111 9.97 -18.06 9.88
CA ASP A 111 8.56 -17.69 9.95
C ASP A 111 7.93 -17.74 8.55
N SER A 112 7.23 -18.85 8.26
CA SER A 112 6.54 -19.03 6.97
C SER A 112 5.42 -17.99 6.76
N ARG A 113 4.86 -17.41 7.83
CA ARG A 113 3.82 -16.37 7.71
C ARG A 113 4.44 -15.06 7.25
N LEU A 114 5.65 -14.74 7.71
CA LEU A 114 6.39 -13.58 7.23
C LEU A 114 6.70 -13.71 5.72
N GLY A 115 7.11 -14.89 5.27
CA GLY A 115 7.32 -15.17 3.84
C GLY A 115 6.08 -14.96 2.98
N LEU A 116 4.94 -15.51 3.39
CA LEU A 116 3.65 -15.31 2.69
C LEU A 116 3.21 -13.84 2.70
N ALA A 117 3.42 -13.11 3.81
CA ALA A 117 3.09 -11.69 3.88
C ALA A 117 3.96 -10.83 2.95
N MET A 118 5.23 -11.19 2.76
CA MET A 118 6.10 -10.52 1.79
C MET A 118 5.66 -10.78 0.35
N LEU A 119 5.25 -12.01 0.01
CA LEU A 119 4.71 -12.34 -1.31
C LEU A 119 3.44 -11.52 -1.61
N ALA A 120 2.46 -11.52 -0.71
CA ALA A 120 1.22 -10.75 -0.86
C ALA A 120 1.44 -9.22 -0.91
N ARG A 121 2.55 -8.72 -0.37
CA ARG A 121 2.94 -7.30 -0.54
C ARG A 121 3.47 -7.03 -1.94
N LEU A 122 4.26 -7.94 -2.51
CA LEU A 122 4.80 -7.80 -3.85
C LEU A 122 3.69 -7.84 -4.90
N ASP A 123 2.73 -8.75 -4.74
CA ASP A 123 1.55 -8.85 -5.63
C ASP A 123 0.75 -7.54 -5.62
N ARG A 124 0.44 -6.99 -4.43
CA ARG A 124 -0.23 -5.69 -4.32
C ARG A 124 0.58 -4.52 -4.89
N MET A 125 1.91 -4.56 -4.83
CA MET A 125 2.74 -3.53 -5.45
C MET A 125 2.61 -3.51 -6.97
N VAL A 126 2.34 -4.65 -7.61
CA VAL A 126 2.04 -4.73 -9.05
C VAL A 126 0.69 -4.06 -9.36
N GLU A 127 -0.29 -4.17 -8.46
CA GLU A 127 -1.64 -3.64 -8.63
C GLU A 127 -1.74 -2.12 -8.33
N THR A 128 -1.00 -1.62 -7.33
CA THR A 128 -1.12 -0.24 -6.82
C THR A 128 -0.49 0.89 -7.64
N ARG A 129 -0.02 0.65 -8.88
CA ARG A 129 0.67 1.68 -9.70
C ARG A 129 -0.20 2.88 -10.13
N ALA A 130 -1.46 2.95 -9.72
CA ALA A 130 -2.37 4.04 -10.05
C ALA A 130 -3.10 4.58 -8.81
N ARG A 131 -2.72 5.78 -8.32
CA ARG A 131 -3.55 6.81 -7.62
C ARG A 131 -2.64 7.92 -7.07
N ALA A 132 -3.04 9.20 -7.18
CA ALA A 132 -2.17 10.35 -6.90
C ALA A 132 -2.84 11.47 -6.09
N GLY A 133 -2.03 12.12 -5.25
CA GLY A 133 -2.34 13.25 -4.38
C GLY A 133 -1.13 13.58 -3.50
N GLU A 134 -1.21 13.38 -2.19
CA GLU A 134 -0.08 13.59 -1.26
C GLU A 134 1.01 12.50 -1.38
N GLU A 135 0.65 11.28 -1.80
CA GLU A 135 1.61 10.22 -2.08
C GLU A 135 2.56 10.58 -3.23
N MET A 136 2.08 11.38 -4.20
CA MET A 136 2.88 11.88 -5.32
C MET A 136 4.02 12.78 -4.82
N LEU A 137 3.72 13.70 -3.90
CA LEU A 137 4.74 14.59 -3.32
C LEU A 137 5.76 13.82 -2.48
N ALA A 138 5.30 12.86 -1.67
CA ALA A 138 6.20 12.00 -0.91
C ALA A 138 7.10 11.15 -1.83
N GLN A 139 6.58 10.68 -2.97
CA GLN A 139 7.35 9.95 -3.98
C GLN A 139 8.39 10.84 -4.68
N ILE A 140 8.04 12.08 -5.05
CA ILE A 140 8.97 13.06 -5.63
C ILE A 140 10.11 13.38 -4.65
N VAL A 141 9.78 13.62 -3.38
CA VAL A 141 10.78 13.88 -2.33
C VAL A 141 11.68 12.67 -2.10
N ALA A 142 11.13 11.45 -2.13
CA ALA A 142 11.93 10.24 -2.02
C ALA A 142 12.89 10.04 -3.21
N GLY A 143 12.52 10.49 -4.40
CA GLY A 143 13.35 10.41 -5.62
C GLY A 143 14.60 11.29 -5.60
N ASP A 144 14.58 12.41 -4.88
CA ASP A 144 15.74 13.28 -4.66
C ASP A 144 15.91 13.63 -3.18
N TRP A 145 16.09 12.57 -2.38
CA TRP A 145 16.27 12.66 -0.94
C TRP A 145 17.43 13.56 -0.50
N PRO A 146 18.63 13.49 -1.12
CA PRO A 146 19.73 14.39 -0.76
C PRO A 146 19.40 15.86 -1.02
N GLY A 147 18.79 16.18 -2.17
CA GLY A 147 18.38 17.54 -2.52
C GLY A 147 17.32 18.10 -1.58
N PHE A 148 16.42 17.25 -1.07
CA PHE A 148 15.44 17.64 -0.05
C PHE A 148 16.10 17.94 1.30
N LEU A 149 17.06 17.12 1.76
CA LEU A 149 17.74 17.34 3.04
C LEU A 149 18.55 18.65 3.06
N MET A 150 19.09 19.09 1.92
CA MET A 150 19.82 20.36 1.81
C MET A 150 18.96 21.59 2.15
N LEU A 151 17.62 21.50 2.06
CA LEU A 151 16.72 22.59 2.48
C LEU A 151 16.86 22.90 3.97
N PHE A 152 17.04 21.86 4.80
CA PHE A 152 17.21 22.02 6.24
C PHE A 152 18.59 22.59 6.59
N ASP A 153 19.61 22.25 5.82
CA ASP A 153 20.96 22.82 5.98
C ASP A 153 20.98 24.32 5.65
N ALA A 154 20.30 24.72 4.58
CA ALA A 154 20.15 26.12 4.21
C ALA A 154 19.38 26.92 5.27
N ALA A 155 18.33 26.33 5.85
CA ALA A 155 17.57 26.95 6.94
C ALA A 155 18.39 27.09 8.23
N GLU A 156 19.21 26.10 8.59
CA GLU A 156 20.11 26.20 9.74
C GLU A 156 21.20 27.26 9.51
N ALA A 157 21.75 27.35 8.29
CA ALA A 157 22.73 28.37 7.93
C ALA A 157 22.17 29.79 8.03
N ALA A 158 20.91 29.99 7.60
CA ALA A 158 20.20 31.26 7.74
C ALA A 158 20.02 31.64 9.23
N ARG A 159 19.57 30.68 10.06
CA ARG A 159 19.43 30.87 11.50
C ARG A 159 20.76 31.19 12.18
N ALA A 160 21.84 30.53 11.78
CA ALA A 160 23.18 30.78 12.32
C ALA A 160 23.71 32.18 11.95
N ALA A 161 23.41 32.68 10.74
CA ALA A 161 23.75 34.03 10.31
C ALA A 161 23.01 35.12 11.12
N GLU A 162 21.75 34.88 11.48
CA GLU A 162 20.96 35.79 12.33
C GLU A 162 21.47 35.85 13.78
N THR A 163 22.18 34.83 14.25
CA THR A 163 22.66 34.73 15.64
C THR A 163 24.11 35.22 15.80
N ALA A 164 24.82 35.54 14.70
CA ALA A 164 26.20 35.99 14.74
C ALA A 164 26.30 37.45 15.25
N PRO A 165 27.09 37.73 16.30
CA PRO A 165 27.34 39.08 16.77
C PRO A 165 28.40 39.70 15.87
N ASP A 166 27.98 40.32 14.77
CA ASP A 166 28.65 41.42 14.05
C ASP A 166 28.04 41.53 12.63
N SER A 167 26.94 42.26 12.51
CA SER A 167 26.60 42.91 11.24
C SER A 167 25.89 44.24 11.52
N GLU A 168 26.67 45.32 11.47
CA GLU A 168 26.14 46.67 11.32
C GLU A 168 25.57 46.80 9.91
N THR A 169 24.25 46.59 9.76
CA THR A 169 23.48 47.09 8.62
C THR A 169 22.11 47.55 9.13
N PRO A 170 21.57 48.69 8.65
CA PRO A 170 20.41 49.31 9.27
C PRO A 170 19.17 48.46 9.06
N ALA A 171 18.39 48.34 10.13
CA ALA A 171 17.13 47.60 10.18
C ALA A 171 16.17 48.05 9.07
N ALA A 172 16.01 47.24 8.04
CA ALA A 172 14.73 47.09 7.38
C ALA A 172 13.90 46.17 8.29
N GLU A 173 12.86 46.74 8.89
CA GLU A 173 11.88 46.04 9.72
C GLU A 173 11.37 44.79 9.01
N THR A 174 11.95 43.63 9.36
CA THR A 174 11.34 42.33 9.06
C THR A 174 11.16 41.67 10.41
N CYS A 175 9.89 41.57 10.82
CA CYS A 175 9.48 41.08 12.12
C CYS A 175 10.00 39.64 12.30
N ALA A 176 10.52 39.34 13.49
CA ALA A 176 11.19 38.08 13.86
C ALA A 176 10.26 36.84 13.95
N THR A 177 9.25 36.76 13.10
CA THR A 177 8.25 35.68 13.03
C THR A 177 8.32 34.81 11.76
N ASP A 178 9.22 35.11 10.81
CA ASP A 178 9.15 34.51 9.46
C ASP A 178 10.09 33.30 9.19
N ALA A 179 10.96 32.93 10.13
CA ALA A 179 11.84 31.76 9.98
C ALA A 179 11.11 30.42 9.65
N PRO A 180 9.95 30.08 10.25
CA PRO A 180 9.23 28.85 9.90
C PRO A 180 8.44 28.93 8.58
N ALA A 181 8.08 30.14 8.12
CA ALA A 181 7.46 30.34 6.81
C ALA A 181 8.47 30.15 5.67
N GLY A 182 9.76 30.47 5.92
CA GLY A 182 10.84 30.31 4.95
C GLY A 182 11.05 28.87 4.48
N LEU A 183 10.99 27.88 5.38
CA LEU A 183 11.20 26.47 5.00
C LEU A 183 10.02 25.90 4.20
N ALA A 184 8.78 26.28 4.54
CA ALA A 184 7.60 25.89 3.77
C ALA A 184 7.61 26.52 2.37
N ALA A 185 8.00 27.80 2.26
CA ALA A 185 8.18 28.47 0.97
C ALA A 185 9.33 27.88 0.16
N ALA A 186 10.46 27.54 0.79
CA ALA A 186 11.59 26.88 0.14
C ALA A 186 11.22 25.48 -0.37
N LEU A 187 10.42 24.72 0.38
CA LEU A 187 9.88 23.44 -0.09
C LEU A 187 8.95 23.63 -1.28
N ALA A 188 8.05 24.61 -1.25
CA ALA A 188 7.15 24.90 -2.38
C ALA A 188 7.93 25.25 -3.65
N LEU A 189 9.00 26.05 -3.54
CA LEU A 189 9.91 26.37 -4.64
C LEU A 189 10.70 25.14 -5.14
N TRP A 190 11.18 24.31 -4.21
CA TRP A 190 11.93 23.08 -4.52
C TRP A 190 11.07 22.03 -5.24
N LEU A 191 9.79 21.92 -4.84
CA LEU A 191 8.78 21.08 -5.50
C LEU A 191 8.39 21.67 -6.85
N ALA A 192 8.14 22.98 -6.96
CA ALA A 192 7.82 23.64 -8.24
C ALA A 192 8.95 23.51 -9.28
N GLY A 193 10.21 23.40 -8.84
CA GLY A 193 11.35 23.11 -9.70
C GLY A 193 11.48 21.65 -10.15
N ARG A 194 10.72 20.71 -9.55
CA ARG A 194 10.74 19.26 -9.83
C ARG A 194 9.39 18.71 -10.32
N ASP A 195 8.30 19.43 -10.14
CA ASP A 195 7.01 19.17 -10.77
C ASP A 195 7.17 19.27 -12.29
N ASN A 196 7.13 18.11 -12.97
CA ASN A 196 7.03 17.75 -14.40
C ASN A 196 7.43 18.71 -15.54
N ASN A 197 7.41 20.04 -15.39
CA ASN A 197 7.94 21.01 -16.34
C ASN A 197 9.48 20.92 -16.48
N ALA A 198 10.17 20.32 -15.49
CA ALA A 198 11.63 20.17 -15.43
C ALA A 198 12.13 18.72 -15.56
N ASN A 199 11.29 17.76 -15.90
CA ASN A 199 11.75 16.38 -16.14
C ASN A 199 12.57 16.32 -17.46
N PRO A 200 13.86 15.93 -17.45
CA PRO A 200 14.64 15.80 -18.68
C PRO A 200 14.08 14.71 -19.62
N LEU A 201 13.32 13.73 -19.12
CA LEU A 201 12.57 12.78 -19.95
C LEU A 201 11.32 13.41 -20.60
N ALA A 202 10.68 14.38 -19.94
CA ALA A 202 9.60 15.15 -20.58
C ALA A 202 10.14 16.05 -21.70
N ALA A 203 11.39 16.52 -21.61
CA ALA A 203 12.07 17.20 -22.72
C ALA A 203 12.41 16.24 -23.88
N LEU A 204 12.73 14.98 -23.60
CA LEU A 204 12.95 13.94 -24.63
C LEU A 204 11.66 13.50 -25.33
N TRP A 205 10.51 13.66 -24.68
CA TRP A 205 9.20 13.34 -25.26
C TRP A 205 8.53 14.53 -25.93
N ARG A 206 8.94 15.78 -25.66
CA ARG A 206 8.43 16.95 -26.40
C ARG A 206 8.72 16.81 -27.89
N GLY A 207 7.66 16.60 -28.68
CA GLY A 207 7.72 16.52 -30.14
C GLY A 207 7.97 15.13 -30.73
N SER A 208 7.96 14.05 -29.94
CA SER A 208 7.89 12.70 -30.49
C SER A 208 6.47 12.36 -30.96
N GLU A 209 6.33 11.47 -31.95
CA GLU A 209 5.00 11.00 -32.41
C GLU A 209 4.15 10.47 -31.25
N ILE A 210 4.77 9.72 -30.32
CA ILE A 210 4.10 9.16 -29.15
C ILE A 210 3.57 10.28 -28.22
N ALA A 211 4.33 11.35 -28.00
CA ALA A 211 3.85 12.45 -27.15
C ALA A 211 2.81 13.32 -27.84
N ASN A 212 2.88 13.47 -29.17
CA ASN A 212 1.84 14.13 -29.95
C ASN A 212 0.55 13.31 -29.97
N GLU A 213 0.63 11.97 -30.05
CA GLU A 213 -0.52 11.08 -29.92
C GLU A 213 -1.11 11.13 -28.50
N VAL A 214 -0.29 11.05 -27.45
CA VAL A 214 -0.78 11.15 -26.06
C VAL A 214 -1.38 12.53 -25.76
N ALA A 215 -0.82 13.61 -26.32
CA ALA A 215 -1.40 14.95 -26.22
C ALA A 215 -2.67 15.11 -27.07
N GLN A 216 -2.78 14.47 -28.23
CA GLN A 216 -4.01 14.40 -29.02
C GLN A 216 -5.08 13.60 -28.29
N ILE A 217 -4.77 12.42 -27.75
CA ILE A 217 -5.67 11.61 -26.93
C ILE A 217 -6.12 12.42 -25.70
N SER A 218 -5.22 13.16 -25.06
CA SER A 218 -5.55 14.03 -23.91
C SER A 218 -6.36 15.28 -24.30
N ALA A 219 -6.23 15.75 -25.54
CA ALA A 219 -7.00 16.87 -26.09
C ALA A 219 -8.36 16.43 -26.67
N ASP A 220 -8.50 15.17 -27.09
CA ASP A 220 -9.74 14.52 -27.53
C ASP A 220 -10.60 14.02 -26.36
N PHE A 221 -10.16 14.16 -25.11
CA PHE A 221 -11.04 14.08 -23.94
C PHE A 221 -12.01 15.28 -23.82
N GLY A 222 -12.24 16.02 -24.90
CA GLY A 222 -13.44 16.83 -25.07
C GLY A 222 -14.55 15.95 -25.62
N GLU A 223 -15.37 15.38 -24.73
CA GLU A 223 -16.67 14.76 -24.99
C GLU A 223 -16.86 14.31 -26.46
N GLU A 224 -16.29 13.16 -26.81
CA GLU A 224 -16.94 12.34 -27.82
C GLU A 224 -18.37 12.12 -27.30
N PRO A 225 -19.43 12.42 -28.07
CA PRO A 225 -20.77 12.09 -27.63
C PRO A 225 -20.76 10.59 -27.39
N GLU A 226 -20.93 10.18 -26.12
CA GLU A 226 -21.22 8.80 -25.74
C GLU A 226 -22.25 8.33 -26.76
N SER A 227 -21.84 7.40 -27.62
CA SER A 227 -22.78 6.79 -28.54
C SER A 227 -23.79 6.14 -27.64
N ALA A 228 -24.98 6.74 -27.54
CA ALA A 228 -26.02 6.31 -26.62
C ALA A 228 -26.19 4.81 -26.82
N GLU A 229 -25.85 4.03 -25.79
CA GLU A 229 -25.95 2.57 -25.84
C GLU A 229 -27.31 2.20 -26.41
N THR A 230 -27.30 1.35 -27.42
CA THR A 230 -28.57 0.94 -28.01
C THR A 230 -29.34 0.12 -26.96
N PRO A 231 -30.68 0.18 -26.94
CA PRO A 231 -31.46 -0.60 -25.96
C PRO A 231 -31.17 -2.11 -26.00
N GLU A 232 -30.76 -2.63 -27.15
CA GLU A 232 -30.37 -4.04 -27.31
C GLU A 232 -29.02 -4.36 -26.65
N GLU A 233 -28.06 -3.44 -26.71
CA GLU A 233 -26.77 -3.58 -26.02
C GLU A 233 -26.94 -3.47 -24.50
N ALA A 234 -27.73 -2.51 -24.02
CA ALA A 234 -28.05 -2.38 -22.60
C ALA A 234 -28.72 -3.64 -22.05
N ALA A 235 -29.67 -4.23 -22.80
CA ALA A 235 -30.32 -5.48 -22.40
C ALA A 235 -29.37 -6.69 -22.37
N ALA A 236 -28.36 -6.72 -23.25
CA ALA A 236 -27.37 -7.80 -23.28
C ALA A 236 -26.32 -7.68 -22.15
N ALA A 237 -26.14 -6.47 -21.60
CA ALA A 237 -25.25 -6.21 -20.47
C ALA A 237 -25.87 -6.54 -19.10
N MET A 238 -27.19 -6.63 -19.03
CA MET A 238 -27.92 -6.96 -17.79
C MET A 238 -27.50 -8.32 -17.22
N THR A 239 -27.40 -8.38 -15.90
CA THR A 239 -26.81 -9.53 -15.19
C THR A 239 -27.42 -9.75 -13.80
N VAL A 240 -27.05 -10.87 -13.19
CA VAL A 240 -27.33 -11.21 -11.80
C VAL A 240 -26.01 -11.17 -11.02
N TRP A 241 -26.01 -10.57 -9.83
CA TRP A 241 -24.84 -10.51 -8.96
C TRP A 241 -25.22 -10.70 -7.50
N PHE A 242 -24.25 -11.09 -6.66
CA PHE A 242 -24.45 -11.16 -5.21
C PHE A 242 -24.05 -9.82 -4.59
N ASP A 243 -24.93 -9.25 -3.77
CA ASP A 243 -24.63 -8.02 -3.03
C ASP A 243 -24.19 -8.35 -1.61
N ASP A 244 -22.92 -8.13 -1.30
CA ASP A 244 -22.34 -8.40 0.03
C ASP A 244 -22.91 -7.50 1.15
N HIS A 245 -23.52 -6.36 0.81
CA HIS A 245 -24.12 -5.44 1.79
C HIS A 245 -25.57 -5.84 2.13
N ALA A 246 -26.35 -6.21 1.12
CA ALA A 246 -27.72 -6.69 1.29
C ALA A 246 -27.80 -8.18 1.68
N ASP A 247 -26.72 -8.95 1.51
CA ASP A 247 -26.63 -10.40 1.75
C ASP A 247 -27.65 -11.21 0.93
N ASP A 248 -27.95 -10.74 -0.30
CA ASP A 248 -28.90 -11.38 -1.22
C ASP A 248 -28.48 -11.21 -2.69
N TRP A 249 -29.10 -11.98 -3.58
CA TRP A 249 -28.90 -11.88 -5.03
C TRP A 249 -29.70 -10.72 -5.62
N ARG A 250 -29.04 -9.90 -6.42
CA ARG A 250 -29.59 -8.71 -7.10
C ARG A 250 -29.52 -8.85 -8.61
N THR A 251 -30.40 -8.12 -9.30
CA THR A 251 -30.41 -7.99 -10.75
C THR A 251 -30.84 -6.61 -11.21
N ASP A 252 -30.42 -6.22 -12.41
CA ASP A 252 -30.82 -5.02 -13.14
C ASP A 252 -31.89 -5.29 -14.23
N PHE A 253 -32.39 -6.53 -14.34
CA PHE A 253 -33.53 -6.85 -15.19
C PHE A 253 -34.81 -6.14 -14.73
N PRO A 254 -35.71 -5.76 -15.65
CA PRO A 254 -36.98 -5.13 -15.29
C PRO A 254 -37.81 -6.03 -14.35
N PRO A 255 -38.62 -5.45 -13.47
CA PRO A 255 -39.47 -6.21 -12.56
C PRO A 255 -40.63 -6.87 -13.33
N PRO A 256 -40.98 -8.14 -13.02
CA PRO A 256 -42.22 -8.77 -13.51
C PRO A 256 -43.48 -7.99 -13.13
N ASP A 257 -44.58 -8.18 -13.90
CA ASP A 257 -45.84 -7.44 -13.70
C ASP A 257 -46.44 -7.59 -12.28
N ASP A 258 -46.23 -8.74 -11.63
CA ASP A 258 -46.71 -9.05 -10.26
C ASP A 258 -45.55 -9.13 -9.25
N PHE A 259 -44.43 -8.45 -9.51
CA PHE A 259 -43.25 -8.50 -8.65
C PHE A 259 -43.52 -7.99 -7.23
N TYR A 260 -43.08 -8.75 -6.24
CA TYR A 260 -43.20 -8.40 -4.83
C TYR A 260 -41.86 -8.64 -4.12
N GLY A 261 -40.94 -7.68 -4.23
CA GLY A 261 -39.61 -7.75 -3.64
C GLY A 261 -38.99 -6.37 -3.39
N GLU A 262 -37.75 -6.37 -2.91
CA GLU A 262 -37.03 -5.12 -2.65
C GLU A 262 -36.42 -4.55 -3.94
N GLU A 263 -36.69 -3.29 -4.23
CA GLU A 263 -36.13 -2.53 -5.34
C GLU A 263 -35.35 -1.31 -4.82
N GLU A 264 -34.19 -1.07 -5.44
CA GLU A 264 -33.34 0.08 -5.24
C GLU A 264 -33.31 0.91 -6.53
N GLY A 265 -33.81 2.14 -6.46
CA GLY A 265 -33.92 3.03 -7.61
C GLY A 265 -35.12 2.74 -8.50
N GLN A 266 -35.14 3.34 -9.70
CA GLN A 266 -36.18 3.12 -10.71
C GLN A 266 -35.57 2.46 -11.94
N PHE A 267 -36.30 1.50 -12.56
CA PHE A 267 -35.82 0.86 -13.78
C PHE A 267 -35.51 1.90 -14.88
N GLY A 268 -34.29 1.84 -15.40
CA GLY A 268 -33.71 2.83 -16.31
C GLY A 268 -32.65 3.74 -15.66
N ASP A 269 -32.55 3.75 -14.33
CA ASP A 269 -31.45 4.42 -13.63
C ASP A 269 -30.15 3.60 -13.74
N PRO A 270 -28.97 4.24 -13.88
CA PRO A 270 -27.68 3.53 -13.93
C PRO A 270 -27.34 2.71 -12.68
N ALA A 271 -28.04 2.95 -11.57
CA ALA A 271 -27.86 2.26 -10.30
C ALA A 271 -29.10 1.43 -9.91
N TYR A 272 -29.98 1.13 -10.87
CA TYR A 272 -31.14 0.28 -10.61
C TYR A 272 -30.71 -1.12 -10.22
N ALA A 273 -31.28 -1.63 -9.13
CA ALA A 273 -31.12 -3.01 -8.70
C ALA A 273 -32.40 -3.50 -8.01
N ARG A 274 -32.76 -4.76 -8.19
CA ARG A 274 -33.85 -5.40 -7.45
C ARG A 274 -33.46 -6.79 -6.99
N ALA A 275 -34.17 -7.31 -5.99
CA ALA A 275 -34.10 -8.73 -5.64
C ALA A 275 -34.62 -9.62 -6.79
N LEU A 276 -34.13 -10.85 -6.85
CA LEU A 276 -34.69 -11.88 -7.73
C LEU A 276 -36.04 -12.32 -7.18
N ASP A 277 -36.99 -12.61 -8.08
CA ASP A 277 -38.20 -13.35 -7.71
C ASP A 277 -37.87 -14.80 -7.36
N ASP A 278 -38.74 -15.47 -6.59
CA ASP A 278 -38.52 -16.87 -6.16
C ASP A 278 -38.28 -17.80 -7.36
N ASP A 279 -39.06 -17.67 -8.45
CA ASP A 279 -38.91 -18.49 -9.65
C ASP A 279 -37.59 -18.17 -10.41
N GLU A 280 -37.17 -16.90 -10.39
CA GLU A 280 -35.91 -16.43 -11.00
C GLU A 280 -34.70 -16.97 -10.21
N LEU A 281 -34.78 -16.93 -8.88
CA LEU A 281 -33.75 -17.42 -7.98
C LEU A 281 -33.57 -18.93 -8.15
N GLU A 282 -34.65 -19.71 -8.16
CA GLU A 282 -34.58 -21.17 -8.40
C GLU A 282 -33.91 -21.48 -9.75
N ARG A 283 -34.25 -20.73 -10.80
CA ARG A 283 -33.62 -20.86 -12.12
C ARG A 283 -32.12 -20.60 -12.06
N TYR A 284 -31.74 -19.51 -11.40
CA TYR A 284 -30.37 -19.05 -11.31
C TYR A 284 -29.51 -20.02 -10.48
N GLU A 285 -30.05 -20.56 -9.40
CA GLU A 285 -29.38 -21.60 -8.60
C GLU A 285 -29.08 -22.85 -9.42
N VAL A 286 -30.03 -23.32 -10.24
CA VAL A 286 -29.82 -24.47 -11.14
C VAL A 286 -28.70 -24.20 -12.15
N LEU A 287 -28.63 -22.99 -12.71
CA LEU A 287 -27.56 -22.60 -13.65
C LEU A 287 -26.20 -22.59 -12.95
N ARG A 288 -26.11 -21.98 -11.78
CA ARG A 288 -24.87 -21.90 -10.99
C ARG A 288 -24.41 -23.29 -10.52
N ASP A 289 -25.34 -24.15 -10.13
CA ASP A 289 -25.05 -25.53 -9.75
C ASP A 289 -24.52 -26.33 -10.94
N ALA A 290 -25.08 -26.13 -12.14
CA ALA A 290 -24.58 -26.75 -13.36
C ALA A 290 -23.17 -26.26 -13.74
N GLU A 291 -22.89 -24.96 -13.58
CA GLU A 291 -21.58 -24.36 -13.83
C GLU A 291 -20.51 -24.85 -12.82
N THR A 292 -20.88 -24.93 -11.54
CA THR A 292 -19.96 -25.32 -10.47
C THR A 292 -19.81 -26.84 -10.31
N ALA A 293 -20.73 -27.66 -10.83
CA ALA A 293 -20.67 -29.12 -10.80
C ALA A 293 -19.34 -29.73 -11.31
N PRO A 294 -18.79 -29.35 -12.47
CA PRO A 294 -17.50 -29.88 -12.94
C PRO A 294 -16.34 -29.50 -12.02
N LEU A 295 -16.32 -28.26 -11.52
CA LEU A 295 -15.32 -27.81 -10.56
C LEU A 295 -15.41 -28.59 -9.25
N ARG A 296 -16.63 -28.85 -8.76
CA ARG A 296 -16.87 -29.64 -7.55
C ARG A 296 -16.39 -31.09 -7.71
N LEU A 297 -16.63 -31.72 -8.86
CA LEU A 297 -16.15 -33.07 -9.17
C LEU A 297 -14.61 -33.11 -9.23
N ALA A 298 -13.99 -32.19 -9.96
CA ALA A 298 -12.53 -32.10 -10.05
C ALA A 298 -11.89 -31.77 -8.68
N GLY A 299 -12.51 -30.88 -7.91
CA GLY A 299 -12.08 -30.52 -6.57
C GLY A 299 -12.18 -31.67 -5.57
N GLU A 300 -13.21 -32.51 -5.66
CA GLU A 300 -13.34 -33.73 -4.85
C GLU A 300 -12.21 -34.72 -5.17
N ALA A 301 -11.92 -34.94 -6.45
CA ALA A 301 -10.82 -35.80 -6.88
C ALA A 301 -9.46 -35.26 -6.37
N ALA A 302 -9.20 -33.96 -6.54
CA ALA A 302 -7.97 -33.31 -6.06
C ALA A 302 -7.84 -33.39 -4.53
N ARG A 303 -8.93 -33.13 -3.80
CA ARG A 303 -8.98 -33.25 -2.33
C ARG A 303 -8.64 -34.67 -1.89
N ARG A 304 -9.20 -35.69 -2.55
CA ARG A 304 -8.95 -37.09 -2.18
C ARG A 304 -7.53 -37.53 -2.47
N ALA A 305 -6.95 -37.07 -3.58
CA ALA A 305 -5.54 -37.28 -3.87
C ALA A 305 -4.65 -36.61 -2.80
N PHE A 306 -4.95 -35.37 -2.42
CA PHE A 306 -4.20 -34.62 -1.41
C PHE A 306 -4.24 -35.26 -0.01
N PHE A 307 -5.41 -35.72 0.43
CA PHE A 307 -5.61 -36.32 1.74
C PHE A 307 -5.47 -37.86 1.77
N CYS A 308 -5.07 -38.49 0.66
CA CYS A 308 -4.95 -39.95 0.52
C CYS A 308 -6.22 -40.71 0.93
N LEU A 309 -7.41 -40.19 0.58
CA LEU A 309 -8.69 -40.79 0.95
C LEU A 309 -8.99 -42.01 0.06
N PRO A 310 -9.51 -43.13 0.62
CA PRO A 310 -9.83 -44.33 -0.15
C PRO A 310 -10.94 -44.07 -1.17
N ALA A 311 -10.93 -44.79 -2.29
CA ALA A 311 -11.98 -44.74 -3.33
C ALA A 311 -13.37 -45.05 -2.74
N PRO A 312 -14.46 -44.45 -3.28
CA PRO A 312 -15.77 -44.60 -2.67
C PRO A 312 -16.20 -46.05 -2.91
N ALA A 313 -16.68 -46.73 -1.87
CA ALA A 313 -16.97 -48.17 -1.91
C ALA A 313 -18.14 -48.57 -2.84
N ASN A 314 -18.63 -47.66 -3.70
CA ASN A 314 -19.91 -47.80 -4.38
C ASN A 314 -19.90 -47.26 -5.82
N ASP A 315 -18.89 -47.61 -6.62
CA ASP A 315 -19.05 -47.61 -8.07
C ASP A 315 -19.38 -49.03 -8.51
N ARG A 316 -20.65 -49.28 -8.90
CA ARG A 316 -20.99 -50.51 -9.61
C ARG A 316 -20.21 -50.49 -10.92
N ALA A 317 -19.18 -51.33 -11.01
CA ALA A 317 -18.45 -51.57 -12.25
C ALA A 317 -19.45 -51.85 -13.38
N ALA A 318 -19.47 -50.98 -14.39
CA ALA A 318 -20.19 -51.22 -15.63
C ALA A 318 -19.70 -52.55 -16.20
N CYS A 319 -20.54 -53.57 -16.12
CA CYS A 319 -20.28 -54.90 -16.65
C CYS A 319 -20.19 -54.78 -18.18
N PRO A 320 -19.05 -55.10 -18.83
CA PRO A 320 -18.99 -55.08 -20.28
C PRO A 320 -19.87 -56.22 -20.80
N ALA A 321 -20.96 -55.87 -21.47
CA ALA A 321 -21.79 -56.81 -22.21
C ALA A 321 -20.91 -57.54 -23.24
N SER A 322 -20.65 -58.83 -23.01
CA SER A 322 -19.94 -59.68 -23.96
C SER A 322 -20.84 -59.95 -25.17
N ALA A 323 -20.70 -59.12 -26.20
CA ALA A 323 -21.10 -59.47 -27.55
C ALA A 323 -20.06 -60.46 -28.11
N ALA A 324 -20.34 -61.76 -28.04
CA ALA A 324 -19.66 -62.77 -28.84
C ALA A 324 -20.69 -63.78 -29.36
N GLY A 325 -21.15 -63.54 -30.58
CA GLY A 325 -21.96 -64.48 -31.34
C GLY A 325 -21.14 -65.63 -31.93
N ARG A 326 -21.80 -66.80 -31.97
CA ARG A 326 -21.68 -67.92 -32.93
C ARG A 326 -20.32 -68.61 -33.15
N ALA A 327 -20.26 -69.88 -32.75
CA ALA A 327 -19.95 -71.04 -33.60
C ALA A 327 -20.36 -72.32 -32.83
N ALA A 328 -21.45 -72.99 -33.21
CA ALA A 328 -21.43 -74.20 -34.04
C ALA A 328 -20.81 -75.43 -33.35
N GLN A 329 -21.66 -76.36 -32.89
CA GLN A 329 -21.52 -77.80 -33.15
C GLN A 329 -22.79 -78.53 -32.71
N GLY A 330 -23.51 -79.04 -33.71
CA GLY A 330 -24.48 -80.11 -33.52
C GLY A 330 -23.80 -81.46 -33.64
N THR A 331 -24.31 -82.39 -32.84
CA THR A 331 -24.37 -83.84 -33.09
C THR A 331 -25.79 -84.26 -32.85
#